data_AF-A0A1F6SRR6-F1
#
_entry.id   AF-A0A1F6SRR6-F1
#
_cell.length_a   1.000
_cell.length_b   1.000
_cell.length_c   1.000
_cell.angle_alpha   90.00
_cell.angle_beta   90.00
_cell.angle_gamma   90.00
#
_symmetry.space_group_name_H-M   'P 1'
#
loop_
_entity.id
_entity.type
_entity.pdbx_description
1 polymer ?
#
loop_
_entity_poly.entity_id
_entity_poly.type
_entity_poly.pdbx_seq_one_letter_code
_entity_poly.pdbx_strand_id
1 'polypeptide(L)'
;MYQNILARFPVVEQFAKFVLIGAMNTLVDLGVLNILMFSSGLSEGIYYSFFKAVSFTTAVVLSYNLNKRWTFNDVSEEDRAKKFTQFLTVSIVGAIINISVATAVVTYVKPTVDAAFLTSQLWGNIGALAGTAIGLVWNFLGYKFIVFKK
;
A
#
# COMPACT_ATOMS: atom_id res chain seq x y z
N MET A 1 -27.87 10.81 9.55
CA MET A 1 -27.14 12.09 9.34
C MET A 1 -25.76 11.89 8.67
N TYR A 2 -24.97 10.86 9.00
CA TYR A 2 -23.68 10.58 8.34
C TYR A 2 -23.75 10.10 6.87
N GLN A 3 -24.85 9.45 6.45
CA GLN A 3 -24.98 8.93 5.07
C GLN A 3 -25.04 10.03 3.99
N ASN A 4 -25.38 11.27 4.34
CA ASN A 4 -25.57 12.37 3.36
C ASN A 4 -24.27 13.09 2.95
N ILE A 5 -23.16 12.94 3.68
CA ILE A 5 -21.87 13.58 3.31
C ILE A 5 -21.07 12.69 2.35
N LEU A 6 -21.10 11.37 2.54
CA LEU A 6 -20.39 10.40 1.68
C LEU A 6 -20.95 10.38 0.24
N ALA A 7 -22.26 10.60 0.08
CA ALA A 7 -22.91 10.74 -1.22
C ALA A 7 -22.41 11.96 -2.03
N ARG A 8 -21.83 12.97 -1.37
CA ARG A 8 -21.41 14.23 -2.02
C ARG A 8 -19.96 14.16 -2.54
N PHE A 9 -19.13 13.24 -2.03
CA PHE A 9 -17.72 13.08 -2.44
C PHE A 9 -17.30 11.59 -2.48
N PRO A 10 -17.71 10.81 -3.50
CA PRO A 10 -17.41 9.38 -3.60
C PRO A 10 -15.90 9.08 -3.60
N VAL A 11 -15.06 10.04 -4.00
CA VAL A 11 -13.60 9.89 -3.99
C VAL A 11 -13.03 9.82 -2.57
N VAL A 12 -13.55 10.63 -1.64
CA VAL A 12 -13.05 10.68 -0.26
C VAL A 12 -13.38 9.38 0.47
N GLU A 13 -14.59 8.85 0.27
CA GLU A 13 -15.00 7.55 0.80
C GLU A 13 -14.11 6.42 0.27
N GLN A 14 -13.87 6.40 -1.05
CA GLN A 14 -12.99 5.41 -1.68
C GLN A 14 -11.57 5.50 -1.13
N PHE A 15 -11.03 6.71 -0.96
CA PHE A 15 -9.70 6.89 -0.41
C PHE A 15 -9.61 6.44 1.05
N ALA A 16 -10.61 6.73 1.88
CA ALA A 16 -10.67 6.27 3.25
C ALA A 16 -10.70 4.73 3.35
N LYS A 17 -11.54 4.06 2.52
CA LYS A 17 -11.56 2.60 2.43
C LYS A 17 -10.22 2.04 1.95
N PHE A 18 -9.61 2.68 0.97
CA PHE A 18 -8.29 2.29 0.45
C PHE A 18 -7.21 2.32 1.54
N VAL A 19 -7.14 3.42 2.31
CA VAL A 19 -6.20 3.54 3.44
C VAL A 19 -6.49 2.49 4.52
N LEU A 20 -7.76 2.26 4.84
CA LEU A 20 -8.15 1.23 5.82
C LEU A 20 -7.73 -0.17 5.37
N ILE A 21 -7.96 -0.51 4.11
CA ILE A 21 -7.50 -1.77 3.52
C ILE A 21 -5.98 -1.87 3.63
N GLY A 22 -5.25 -0.78 3.37
CA GLY A 22 -3.79 -0.74 3.54
C GLY A 22 -3.35 -1.14 4.96
N ALA A 23 -3.97 -0.53 5.98
CA ALA A 23 -3.68 -0.86 7.38
C ALA A 23 -4.04 -2.32 7.72
N MET A 24 -5.21 -2.80 7.29
CA MET A 24 -5.61 -4.20 7.44
C MET A 24 -4.62 -5.14 6.76
N ASN A 25 -4.09 -4.75 5.60
CA ASN A 25 -3.15 -5.55 4.85
C ASN A 25 -1.83 -5.75 5.59
N THR A 26 -1.32 -4.69 6.21
CA THR A 26 -0.14 -4.76 7.06
C THR A 26 -0.38 -5.68 8.26
N LEU A 27 -1.55 -5.62 8.88
CA LEU A 27 -1.89 -6.50 10.01
C LEU A 27 -1.96 -7.98 9.58
N VAL A 28 -2.58 -8.26 8.42
CA VAL A 28 -2.66 -9.63 7.88
C VAL A 28 -1.30 -10.16 7.49
N ASP A 29 -0.48 -9.35 6.83
CA ASP A 29 0.89 -9.71 6.45
C ASP A 29 1.74 -10.07 7.69
N LEU A 30 1.74 -9.20 8.71
CA LEU A 30 2.45 -9.47 9.96
C LEU A 30 1.86 -10.67 10.71
N GLY A 31 0.53 -10.80 10.75
CA GLY A 31 -0.15 -11.91 11.41
C GLY A 31 0.19 -13.26 10.80
N VAL A 32 0.07 -13.39 9.47
CA VAL A 32 0.42 -14.64 8.75
C VAL A 32 1.90 -14.96 8.92
N LEU A 33 2.79 -13.96 8.80
CA LEU A 33 4.22 -14.16 9.00
C LEU A 33 4.53 -14.72 10.40
N ASN A 34 3.98 -14.11 11.44
CA ASN A 34 4.22 -14.55 12.82
C ASN A 34 3.61 -15.92 13.12
N ILE A 35 2.43 -16.24 12.57
CA ILE A 35 1.82 -17.57 12.72
C ILE A 35 2.70 -18.65 12.07
N LEU A 36 3.24 -18.40 10.87
CA LEU A 36 4.13 -19.35 10.19
C LEU A 36 5.45 -19.56 10.94
N MET A 37 6.07 -18.48 11.44
CA MET A 37 7.29 -18.59 12.24
C MET A 37 7.03 -19.33 13.57
N PHE A 38 5.95 -18.99 14.27
CA PHE A 38 5.62 -19.60 15.55
C PHE A 38 5.28 -21.09 15.42
N SER A 39 4.49 -21.46 14.41
CA SER A 39 4.07 -22.86 14.20
C SER A 39 5.18 -23.76 13.68
N SER A 40 6.14 -23.23 12.92
CA SER A 40 7.28 -24.00 12.39
C SER A 40 8.48 -24.04 13.33
N GLY A 41 8.59 -23.09 14.26
CA GLY A 41 9.79 -22.88 15.08
C GLY A 41 10.99 -22.32 14.29
N LEU A 42 10.79 -21.92 13.03
CA LEU A 42 11.82 -21.39 12.15
C LEU A 42 11.58 -19.89 11.93
N SER A 43 12.62 -19.07 12.05
CA SER A 43 12.51 -17.61 11.90
C SER A 43 13.63 -16.97 11.09
N GLU A 44 14.52 -17.77 10.50
CA GLU A 44 15.74 -17.28 9.87
C GLU A 44 15.99 -17.89 8.48
N GLY A 45 16.89 -17.27 7.74
CA GLY A 45 17.39 -17.76 6.45
C GLY A 45 16.31 -17.94 5.38
N ILE A 46 16.41 -19.04 4.64
CA ILE A 46 15.50 -19.35 3.52
C ILE A 46 14.05 -19.54 3.99
N TYR A 47 13.85 -20.07 5.21
CA TYR A 47 12.52 -20.29 5.77
C TYR A 47 11.81 -18.98 6.07
N TYR A 48 12.50 -17.99 6.64
CA TYR A 48 11.93 -16.64 6.82
C TYR A 48 11.51 -16.03 5.49
N SER A 49 12.37 -16.14 4.47
CA SER A 49 12.09 -15.60 3.14
C SER A 49 10.85 -16.26 2.52
N PHE A 50 10.70 -17.58 2.68
CA PHE A 50 9.51 -18.32 2.27
C PHE A 50 8.25 -17.86 3.03
N PHE A 51 8.29 -17.75 4.35
CA PHE A 51 7.16 -17.26 5.14
C PHE A 51 6.79 -15.81 4.80
N LYS A 52 7.79 -14.98 4.51
CA LYS A 52 7.58 -13.61 4.04
C LYS A 52 6.90 -13.56 2.68
N ALA A 53 7.29 -14.43 1.75
CA ALA A 53 6.63 -14.54 0.45
C ALA A 53 5.17 -14.99 0.57
N VAL A 54 4.88 -15.97 1.43
CA VAL A 54 3.51 -16.46 1.67
C VAL A 54 2.62 -15.40 2.32
N SER A 55 3.11 -14.75 3.38
CA SER A 55 2.39 -13.66 4.07
C SER A 55 2.12 -12.48 3.14
N PHE A 56 3.13 -12.04 2.39
CA PHE A 56 3.00 -10.95 1.42
C PHE A 56 1.99 -11.29 0.33
N THR A 57 2.06 -12.49 -0.25
CA THR A 57 1.13 -12.93 -1.30
C THR A 57 -0.31 -12.95 -0.78
N THR A 58 -0.51 -13.46 0.44
CA THR A 58 -1.83 -13.49 1.09
C THR A 58 -2.40 -12.07 1.25
N ALA A 59 -1.58 -11.13 1.74
CA ALA A 59 -1.97 -9.74 1.87
C ALA A 59 -2.26 -9.09 0.51
N VAL A 60 -1.43 -9.29 -0.51
CA VAL A 60 -1.67 -8.72 -1.85
C VAL A 60 -2.98 -9.21 -2.45
N VAL A 61 -3.27 -10.51 -2.35
CA VAL A 61 -4.54 -11.09 -2.84
C VAL A 61 -5.74 -10.53 -2.07
N LEU A 62 -5.63 -10.40 -0.74
CA LEU A 62 -6.67 -9.79 0.08
C LEU A 62 -6.94 -8.34 -0.33
N SER A 63 -5.87 -7.54 -0.48
CA SER A 63 -5.96 -6.15 -0.90
C SER A 63 -6.62 -5.98 -2.26
N TYR A 64 -6.28 -6.81 -3.24
CA TYR A 64 -6.93 -6.78 -4.55
C TYR A 64 -8.43 -7.05 -4.45
N ASN A 65 -8.82 -8.11 -3.72
CA ASN A 65 -10.23 -8.48 -3.58
C ASN A 65 -11.04 -7.41 -2.83
N LEU A 66 -10.50 -6.84 -1.75
CA LEU A 66 -11.18 -5.78 -0.99
C LEU A 66 -11.27 -4.49 -1.81
N ASN A 67 -10.21 -4.10 -2.52
CA ASN A 67 -10.27 -2.93 -3.37
C ASN A 67 -11.28 -3.09 -4.50
N LYS A 68 -11.29 -4.25 -5.17
CA LYS A 68 -12.25 -4.54 -6.23
C LYS A 68 -13.70 -4.48 -5.70
N ARG A 69 -14.00 -5.22 -4.63
CA ARG A 69 -15.38 -5.44 -4.18
C ARG A 69 -15.94 -4.36 -3.26
N TRP A 70 -15.10 -3.71 -2.45
CA TRP A 70 -15.54 -2.79 -1.41
C TRP A 70 -15.16 -1.33 -1.66
N THR A 71 -13.93 -1.07 -2.15
CA THR A 71 -13.51 0.29 -2.48
C THR A 71 -14.14 0.76 -3.77
N PHE A 72 -13.93 0.02 -4.86
CA PHE A 72 -14.32 0.47 -6.20
C PHE A 72 -15.66 -0.11 -6.67
N ASN A 73 -16.20 -1.12 -5.98
CA ASN A 73 -17.44 -1.83 -6.34
C ASN A 73 -17.46 -2.22 -7.82
N ASP A 74 -16.34 -2.76 -8.30
CA ASP A 74 -16.15 -3.14 -9.69
C ASP A 74 -16.78 -4.50 -9.96
N VAL A 75 -17.92 -4.45 -10.67
CA VAL A 75 -18.75 -5.60 -11.08
C VAL A 75 -18.45 -6.09 -12.50
N SER A 76 -17.42 -5.56 -13.16
CA SER A 76 -17.13 -5.94 -14.55
C SER A 76 -16.82 -7.44 -14.69
N GLU A 77 -17.29 -8.03 -15.78
CA GLU A 77 -16.93 -9.37 -16.26
C GLU A 77 -15.52 -9.44 -16.90
N GLU A 78 -14.77 -8.33 -16.91
CA GLU A 78 -13.42 -8.29 -17.49
C GLU A 78 -12.50 -9.32 -16.85
N ASP A 79 -11.56 -9.85 -17.64
CA ASP A 79 -10.61 -10.88 -17.25
C ASP A 79 -9.94 -10.55 -15.91
N ARG A 80 -10.17 -11.43 -14.93
CA ARG A 80 -9.63 -11.31 -13.57
C ARG A 80 -8.11 -11.28 -13.56
N ALA A 81 -7.46 -12.06 -14.44
CA ALA A 81 -6.01 -12.11 -14.53
C ALA A 81 -5.45 -10.78 -15.04
N LYS A 82 -6.09 -10.19 -16.07
CA LYS A 82 -5.72 -8.87 -16.58
C LYS A 82 -5.79 -7.79 -15.51
N LYS A 83 -6.90 -7.70 -14.76
CA LYS A 83 -7.06 -6.71 -13.68
C LYS A 83 -6.09 -6.94 -12.53
N PHE A 84 -5.82 -8.18 -12.16
CA PHE A 84 -4.82 -8.49 -11.14
C PHE A 84 -3.41 -8.09 -11.57
N THR A 85 -3.03 -8.37 -12.82
CA THR A 85 -1.75 -7.94 -13.38
C THR A 85 -1.64 -6.41 -13.41
N GLN A 86 -2.68 -5.70 -13.86
CA GLN A 86 -2.70 -4.23 -13.82
C GLN A 86 -2.58 -3.69 -12.39
N PHE A 87 -3.27 -4.31 -11.42
CA PHE A 87 -3.13 -3.97 -10.00
C PHE A 87 -1.68 -4.10 -9.55
N LEU A 88 -1.05 -5.25 -9.80
CA LEU A 88 0.36 -5.47 -9.45
C LEU A 88 1.30 -4.47 -10.13
N THR A 89 1.10 -4.20 -11.43
CA THR A 89 1.91 -3.22 -12.15
C THR A 89 1.80 -1.83 -11.52
N VAL A 90 0.58 -1.38 -11.22
CA VAL A 90 0.37 -0.10 -10.53
C VAL A 90 1.03 -0.10 -9.16
N SER A 91 0.90 -1.18 -8.38
CA SER A 91 1.53 -1.31 -7.05
C SER A 91 3.05 -1.22 -7.13
N ILE A 92 3.67 -1.91 -8.10
CA ILE A 92 5.13 -1.92 -8.28
C ILE A 92 5.62 -0.52 -8.65
N VAL A 93 4.95 0.16 -9.59
CA VAL A 93 5.28 1.55 -9.94
C VAL A 93 5.11 2.46 -8.72
N GLY A 94 4.05 2.28 -7.93
CA GLY A 94 3.84 3.04 -6.69
C GLY A 94 4.93 2.80 -5.65
N ALA A 95 5.43 1.57 -5.54
CA ALA A 95 6.55 1.24 -4.66
C ALA A 95 7.85 1.93 -5.12
N ILE A 96 8.11 1.95 -6.43
CA ILE A 96 9.25 2.68 -7.00
C ILE A 96 9.12 4.18 -6.70
N ILE A 97 7.94 4.78 -6.94
CA ILE A 97 7.68 6.19 -6.62
C ILE A 97 7.91 6.47 -5.14
N ASN A 98 7.42 5.61 -4.24
CA ASN A 98 7.63 5.75 -2.81
C ASN A 98 9.13 5.79 -2.48
N ILE A 99 9.88 4.79 -2.93
CA ILE A 99 11.33 4.70 -2.67
C ILE A 99 12.07 5.92 -3.25
N SER A 100 11.75 6.32 -4.49
CA SER A 100 12.38 7.46 -5.15
C SER A 100 12.10 8.78 -4.44
N VAL A 101 10.85 9.03 -4.04
CA VAL A 101 10.48 10.25 -3.31
C VAL A 101 11.12 10.26 -1.92
N ALA A 102 11.07 9.15 -1.19
CA ALA A 102 11.70 9.05 0.12
C ALA A 102 13.21 9.32 0.03
N THR A 103 13.89 8.73 -0.96
CA THR A 103 15.31 8.96 -1.22
C THR A 103 15.58 10.42 -1.60
N ALA A 104 14.74 11.01 -2.45
CA ALA A 104 14.92 12.40 -2.86
C ALA A 104 14.79 13.37 -1.68
N VAL A 105 13.84 13.14 -0.77
CA VAL A 105 13.66 13.96 0.44
C VAL A 105 14.87 13.84 1.38
N VAL A 106 15.36 12.63 1.60
CA VAL A 106 16.50 12.40 2.51
C VAL A 106 17.81 12.93 1.92
N THR A 107 18.02 12.79 0.62
CA THR A 107 19.30 13.13 -0.04
C THR A 107 19.37 14.56 -0.52
N TYR A 108 18.31 15.08 -1.15
CA TYR A 108 18.35 16.38 -1.84
C TYR A 108 17.61 17.49 -1.09
N VAL A 109 16.60 17.17 -0.29
CA VAL A 109 15.85 18.18 0.48
C VAL A 109 16.48 18.44 1.85
N LYS A 110 17.05 17.42 2.50
CA LYS A 110 17.71 17.63 3.80
C LYS A 110 18.76 18.75 3.80
N PRO A 111 19.65 18.87 2.82
CA PRO A 111 20.70 19.89 2.84
C PRO A 111 20.18 21.31 2.57
N THR A 112 18.97 21.46 2.02
CA THR A 112 18.40 22.76 1.64
C THR A 112 17.53 23.38 2.73
N VAL A 113 17.20 22.61 3.77
CA VAL A 113 16.39 23.05 4.91
C VAL A 113 17.28 23.07 6.14
N ASP A 114 17.35 24.22 6.84
CA ASP A 114 18.02 24.28 8.14
C ASP A 114 17.19 23.54 9.19
N ALA A 115 17.39 22.23 9.24
CA ALA A 115 16.71 21.29 10.11
C ALA A 115 17.67 20.71 11.15
N ALA A 116 18.62 21.53 11.66
CA ALA A 116 19.63 21.09 12.62
C ALA A 116 19.04 20.52 13.93
N PHE A 117 17.78 20.84 14.25
CA PHE A 117 17.05 20.32 15.40
C PHE A 117 16.49 18.90 15.19
N LEU A 118 16.47 18.38 13.95
CA LEU A 118 15.96 17.04 13.64
C LEU A 118 17.10 16.03 13.58
N THR A 119 16.95 14.93 14.33
CA THR A 119 17.88 13.80 14.24
C THR A 119 17.80 13.17 12.84
N SER A 120 18.90 12.53 12.40
CA SER A 120 18.92 11.80 11.11
C SER A 120 17.83 10.73 11.02
N GLN A 121 17.48 10.10 12.15
CA GLN A 121 16.41 9.11 12.22
C GLN A 121 15.04 9.76 11.97
N LEU A 122 14.77 10.90 12.59
CA LEU A 122 13.50 11.60 12.43
C LEU A 122 13.33 12.14 11.00
N TRP A 123 14.40 12.65 10.39
CA TRP A 123 14.38 13.05 8.98
C TRP A 123 14.16 11.87 8.03
N GLY A 124 14.75 10.71 8.33
CA GLY A 124 14.50 9.47 7.59
C GLY A 124 13.02 9.08 7.60
N ASN A 125 12.36 9.20 8.77
CA ASN A 125 10.93 8.96 8.90
C ASN A 125 10.09 9.97 8.08
N ILE A 126 10.48 11.26 8.06
CA ILE A 126 9.82 12.27 7.23
C ILE A 126 9.91 11.89 5.75
N GLY A 127 11.10 11.48 5.28
CA GLY A 127 11.28 10.97 3.91
C GLY A 127 10.39 9.77 3.61
N ALA A 128 10.37 8.77 4.51
CA ALA A 128 9.53 7.59 4.36
C ALA A 128 8.03 7.92 4.32
N LEU A 129 7.57 8.86 5.16
CA LEU A 129 6.18 9.33 5.17
C LEU A 129 5.82 10.09 3.89
N ALA A 130 6.72 10.94 3.38
CA ALA A 130 6.52 11.64 2.12
C ALA A 130 6.43 10.67 0.94
N GLY A 131 7.35 9.71 0.86
CA GLY A 131 7.30 8.65 -0.15
C GLY A 131 6.03 7.82 -0.07
N THR A 132 5.62 7.45 1.14
CA THR A 132 4.38 6.70 1.37
C THR A 132 3.15 7.50 0.96
N ALA A 133 3.08 8.80 1.30
CA ALA A 133 1.96 9.65 0.91
C ALA A 133 1.82 9.75 -0.61
N ILE A 134 2.91 10.04 -1.33
CA ILE A 134 2.88 10.15 -2.80
C ILE A 134 2.60 8.79 -3.46
N GLY A 135 3.22 7.71 -2.97
CA GLY A 135 2.98 6.36 -3.47
C GLY A 135 1.54 5.90 -3.26
N LEU A 136 0.92 6.25 -2.13
CA LEU A 136 -0.50 5.97 -1.87
C LEU A 136 -1.42 6.73 -2.83
N VAL A 137 -1.13 8.01 -3.10
CA VAL A 137 -1.89 8.79 -4.08
C VAL A 137 -1.78 8.15 -5.47
N TRP A 138 -0.58 7.77 -5.91
CA TRP A 138 -0.38 7.07 -7.17
C TRP A 138 -1.18 5.76 -7.23
N ASN A 139 -1.05 4.91 -6.21
CA ASN A 139 -1.75 3.62 -6.17
C ASN A 139 -3.26 3.81 -6.23
N PHE A 140 -3.80 4.75 -5.45
CA PHE A 140 -5.22 5.05 -5.45
C PHE A 140 -5.72 5.50 -6.84
N LEU A 141 -5.02 6.45 -7.46
CA LEU A 141 -5.38 6.96 -8.78
C LEU A 141 -5.25 5.86 -9.86
N GLY A 142 -4.18 5.07 -9.83
CA GLY A 142 -3.98 3.96 -10.75
C GLY A 142 -5.05 2.88 -10.59
N TYR A 143 -5.40 2.50 -9.37
CA TYR A 143 -6.48 1.53 -9.14
C TYR A 143 -7.82 2.07 -9.62
N LYS A 144 -8.12 3.34 -9.35
CA LYS A 144 -9.38 3.96 -9.75
C LYS A 144 -9.51 4.15 -11.26
N PHE A 145 -8.47 4.64 -11.91
CA PHE A 145 -8.53 5.10 -13.30
C PHE A 145 -7.90 4.14 -14.29
N ILE A 146 -7.18 3.11 -13.86
CA ILE A 146 -6.56 2.12 -14.76
C ILE A 146 -7.17 0.74 -14.53
N VAL A 147 -7.17 0.26 -13.28
CA VAL A 147 -7.50 -1.13 -12.94
C VAL A 147 -9.02 -1.37 -12.85
N PHE A 148 -9.70 -0.55 -12.05
CA PHE A 148 -11.11 -0.71 -11.72
C PHE A 148 -11.95 0.36 -12.41
N LYS A 149 -11.67 0.58 -13.70
CA LYS A 149 -12.51 1.42 -14.56
C LYS A 149 -13.92 0.83 -14.57
N LYS A 150 -14.91 1.70 -14.37
CA LYS A 150 -16.31 1.37 -14.66
C LYS A 150 -16.54 1.29 -16.15
#